data_AF-A0A951YDF3-F1
#
_entry.id   AF-A0A951YDF3-F1
#
_cell.length_a   1.000
_cell.length_b   1.000
_cell.length_c   1.000
_cell.angle_alpha   90.00
_cell.angle_beta   90.00
_cell.angle_gamma   90.00
#
_symmetry.space_group_name_H-M   'P 1'
#
loop_
_entity.id
_entity.type
_entity.pdbx_description
1 polymer ?
#
loop_
_entity_poly.entity_id
_entity_poly.type
_entity_poly.pdbx_seq_one_letter_code
_entity_poly.pdbx_strand_id
1 'polypeptide(L)'
;SVAKAFPDHPLADDIMMQRARIAQKQTDYTKALTYLQQIHKEHGKDVLADDALFIMAEINERYLNNKEEAGKLYAQLIIEYPGSTYVQLARKKVKELQPTVTL
;
A
#
# COMPACT_ATOMS: atom_id res chain seq x y z
N SER A 1 4.27 4.24 29.97
CA SER A 1 4.70 3.76 28.64
C SER A 1 4.69 4.89 27.64
N VAL A 2 5.80 5.08 26.94
CA VAL A 2 6.14 6.25 26.09
C VAL A 2 5.27 6.36 24.81
N ALA A 3 4.46 5.34 24.51
CA ALA A 3 3.54 5.33 23.36
C ALA A 3 2.33 6.29 23.48
N LYS A 4 2.15 6.96 24.62
CA LYS A 4 1.02 7.90 24.86
C LYS A 4 1.42 9.38 24.77
N ALA A 5 2.68 9.69 24.44
CA ALA A 5 3.23 11.04 24.57
C ALA A 5 3.37 11.81 23.24
N PHE A 6 3.25 11.16 22.07
CA PHE A 6 3.48 11.80 20.77
C PHE A 6 2.54 11.23 19.69
N PRO A 7 1.31 11.75 19.55
CA PRO A 7 0.30 11.23 18.62
C PRO A 7 0.62 11.49 17.13
N ASP A 8 1.31 12.60 16.83
CA ASP A 8 1.60 13.08 15.47
C ASP A 8 3.11 13.01 15.15
N HIS A 9 3.79 11.93 15.55
CA HIS A 9 5.21 11.77 15.21
C HIS A 9 5.36 10.80 14.03
N PRO A 10 6.17 11.12 13.00
CA PRO A 10 6.56 10.21 11.90
C PRO A 10 7.03 8.81 12.33
N LEU A 11 7.37 8.67 13.61
CA LEU A 11 7.78 7.43 14.25
C LEU A 11 6.63 6.40 14.34
N ALA A 12 5.37 6.84 14.43
CA ALA A 12 4.22 5.94 14.50
C ALA A 12 4.02 5.19 13.17
N ASP A 13 4.16 5.90 12.07
CA ASP A 13 3.98 5.41 10.70
C ASP A 13 5.09 4.43 10.35
N ASP A 14 6.34 4.77 10.70
CA ASP A 14 7.49 3.87 10.55
C ASP A 14 7.27 2.56 11.32
N ILE A 15 6.75 2.64 12.55
CA ILE A 15 6.43 1.45 13.35
C ILE A 15 5.30 0.64 12.68
N MET A 16 4.26 1.29 12.15
CA MET A 16 3.20 0.59 11.44
C MET A 16 3.71 -0.07 10.16
N MET A 17 4.57 0.60 9.40
CA MET A 17 5.16 0.08 8.18
C MET A 17 6.05 -1.14 8.50
N GLN A 18 6.81 -1.08 9.59
CA GLN A 18 7.57 -2.23 10.08
C GLN A 18 6.65 -3.39 10.50
N ARG A 19 5.54 -3.11 11.19
CA ARG A 19 4.55 -4.13 11.55
C ARG A 19 3.92 -4.78 10.33
N ALA A 20 3.59 -3.99 9.30
CA ALA A 20 3.09 -4.50 8.02
C ALA A 20 4.11 -5.46 7.38
N ARG A 21 5.38 -5.05 7.29
CA ARG A 21 6.47 -5.89 6.75
C ARG A 21 6.68 -7.18 7.54
N ILE A 22 6.59 -7.13 8.88
CA ILE A 22 6.67 -8.33 9.74
C ILE A 22 5.49 -9.25 9.46
N ALA A 23 4.27 -8.73 9.40
CA ALA A 23 3.07 -9.51 9.09
C ALA A 23 3.16 -10.17 7.71
N GLN A 24 3.65 -9.46 6.68
CA GLN A 24 3.92 -10.04 5.36
C GLN A 24 4.93 -11.20 5.43
N LYS A 25 6.03 -11.04 6.17
CA LYS A 25 7.03 -12.12 6.37
C LYS A 25 6.45 -13.33 7.09
N GLN A 26 5.43 -13.12 7.93
CA GLN A 26 4.66 -14.17 8.60
C GLN A 26 3.53 -14.73 7.74
N THR A 27 3.40 -14.29 6.48
CA THR A 27 2.29 -14.63 5.56
C THR A 27 0.91 -14.21 6.06
N ASP A 28 0.85 -13.34 7.07
CA ASP A 28 -0.39 -12.76 7.59
C ASP A 28 -0.74 -11.49 6.79
N TYR A 29 -1.19 -11.73 5.55
CA TYR A 29 -1.50 -10.68 4.59
C TYR A 29 -2.68 -9.81 5.03
N THR A 30 -3.68 -10.39 5.71
CA THR A 30 -4.83 -9.65 6.24
C THR A 30 -4.39 -8.61 7.27
N LYS A 31 -3.49 -9.00 8.18
CA LYS A 31 -2.96 -8.09 9.19
C LYS A 31 -2.01 -7.06 8.59
N ALA A 32 -1.21 -7.46 7.60
CA ALA A 32 -0.40 -6.52 6.84
C ALA A 32 -1.25 -5.45 6.16
N LEU A 33 -2.32 -5.84 5.46
CA LEU A 33 -3.26 -4.90 4.84
C LEU A 33 -3.89 -3.97 5.87
N THR A 34 -4.26 -4.48 7.05
CA THR A 34 -4.83 -3.65 8.12
C THR A 34 -3.88 -2.53 8.54
N TYR A 35 -2.59 -2.85 8.75
CA TYR A 35 -1.59 -1.84 9.10
C TYR A 35 -1.36 -0.83 7.98
N LEU A 36 -1.28 -1.29 6.72
CA LEU A 36 -1.06 -0.41 5.57
C LEU A 36 -2.26 0.51 5.31
N GLN A 37 -3.48 0.01 5.49
CA GLN A 37 -4.71 0.82 5.40
C GLN A 37 -4.73 1.90 6.47
N GLN A 38 -4.24 1.59 7.68
CA GLN A 38 -4.15 2.56 8.75
C GLN A 38 -3.16 3.67 8.40
N ILE A 39 -1.99 3.33 7.86
CA ILE A 39 -1.00 4.31 7.37
C ILE A 39 -1.63 5.21 6.30
N HIS A 40 -2.31 4.63 5.31
CA HIS A 40 -2.94 5.42 4.24
C HIS A 40 -4.05 6.35 4.77
N LYS A 41 -4.83 5.90 5.75
CA LYS A 41 -5.96 6.66 6.30
C LYS A 41 -5.54 7.77 7.27
N GLU A 42 -4.59 7.47 8.16
CA GLU A 42 -4.18 8.38 9.23
C GLU A 42 -3.07 9.33 8.75
N HIS A 43 -2.27 8.89 7.76
CA HIS A 43 -1.05 9.57 7.33
C HIS A 43 -0.99 9.76 5.80
N GLY A 44 -2.13 9.89 5.13
CA GLY A 44 -2.22 10.02 3.67
C GLY A 44 -1.45 11.20 3.04
N LYS A 45 -0.93 12.13 3.85
CA LYS A 45 -0.07 13.26 3.42
C LYS A 45 1.42 13.05 3.70
N ASP A 46 1.78 11.99 4.42
CA ASP A 46 3.16 11.67 4.77
C ASP A 46 3.83 10.82 3.69
N VAL A 47 5.16 10.80 3.74
CA VAL A 47 6.07 10.17 2.77
C VAL A 47 5.83 8.66 2.57
N LEU A 48 5.06 8.02 3.45
CA LEU A 48 4.84 6.56 3.42
C LEU A 48 3.49 6.14 2.80
N ALA A 49 2.62 7.08 2.45
CA ALA A 49 1.29 6.74 1.95
C ALA A 49 1.32 6.09 0.56
N ASP A 50 2.24 6.53 -0.31
CA ASP A 50 2.46 5.92 -1.62
C ASP A 50 3.10 4.53 -1.50
N ASP A 51 4.09 4.37 -0.61
CA ASP A 51 4.63 3.06 -0.23
C ASP A 51 3.50 2.12 0.25
N ALA A 52 2.62 2.61 1.12
CA ALA A 52 1.53 1.81 1.67
C ALA A 52 0.57 1.33 0.57
N LEU A 53 0.13 2.23 -0.32
CA LEU A 53 -0.72 1.88 -1.47
C LEU A 53 -0.05 0.85 -2.38
N PHE A 54 1.24 1.04 -2.69
CA PHE A 54 1.97 0.12 -3.55
C PHE A 54 2.05 -1.29 -2.94
N ILE A 55 2.39 -1.36 -1.65
CA ILE A 55 2.50 -2.64 -0.94
C ILE A 55 1.13 -3.32 -0.82
N MET A 56 0.04 -2.57 -0.54
CA MET A 56 -1.30 -3.14 -0.52
C MET A 56 -1.69 -3.72 -1.88
N ALA A 57 -1.33 -3.05 -2.97
CA ALA A 57 -1.58 -3.53 -4.32
C ALA A 57 -0.80 -4.83 -4.59
N GLU A 58 0.49 -4.90 -4.22
CA GLU A 58 1.30 -6.13 -4.36
C GLU A 58 0.75 -7.29 -3.53
N ILE A 59 0.27 -7.01 -2.30
CA ILE A 59 -0.36 -8.04 -1.46
C ILE A 59 -1.58 -8.63 -2.16
N ASN A 60 -2.47 -7.76 -2.65
CA ASN A 60 -3.68 -8.18 -3.35
C ASN A 60 -3.36 -8.95 -4.63
N GLU A 61 -2.41 -8.47 -5.44
CA GLU A 61 -2.03 -9.11 -6.70
C GLU A 61 -1.42 -10.50 -6.48
N ARG A 62 -0.37 -10.57 -5.65
CA ARG A 62 0.56 -11.70 -5.65
C ARG A 62 0.21 -12.77 -4.63
N TYR A 63 -0.47 -12.40 -3.55
CA TYR A 63 -0.70 -13.30 -2.42
C TYR A 63 -2.17 -13.61 -2.19
N LEU A 64 -3.06 -12.65 -2.43
CA LEU A 64 -4.52 -12.87 -2.34
C LEU A 64 -5.17 -13.19 -3.68
N ASN A 65 -4.43 -13.09 -4.78
CA ASN A 65 -4.91 -13.26 -6.16
C ASN A 65 -6.13 -12.36 -6.48
N ASN A 66 -6.27 -11.24 -5.77
CA ASN A 66 -7.33 -10.26 -5.95
C ASN A 66 -6.85 -9.17 -6.91
N LYS A 67 -6.78 -9.56 -8.19
CA LYS A 67 -6.24 -8.70 -9.27
C LYS A 67 -7.07 -7.44 -9.50
N GLU A 68 -8.39 -7.51 -9.28
CA GLU A 68 -9.27 -6.36 -9.42
C GLU A 68 -8.92 -5.28 -8.39
N GLU A 69 -8.79 -5.66 -7.12
CA GLU A 69 -8.45 -4.73 -6.06
C GLU A 69 -7.02 -4.19 -6.21
N ALA A 70 -6.08 -5.05 -6.61
CA ALA A 70 -4.72 -4.60 -6.91
C ALA A 70 -4.70 -3.53 -8.02
N GLY A 71 -5.49 -3.72 -9.09
CA GLY A 71 -5.63 -2.74 -10.16
C GLY A 71 -6.17 -1.40 -9.68
N LYS A 72 -7.17 -1.41 -8.78
CA LYS A 72 -7.72 -0.19 -8.17
C LYS A 72 -6.66 0.54 -7.33
N LEU A 73 -5.93 -0.18 -6.49
CA LEU A 73 -4.89 0.39 -5.63
C LEU A 73 -3.72 0.99 -6.45
N TYR A 74 -3.28 0.31 -7.51
CA TYR A 74 -2.28 0.87 -8.42
C TYR A 74 -2.79 2.11 -9.16
N ALA A 75 -4.05 2.11 -9.60
CA ALA A 75 -4.66 3.28 -10.22
C ALA A 75 -4.76 4.47 -9.24
N GLN A 76 -5.16 4.19 -7.99
CA GLN A 76 -5.20 5.19 -6.92
C GLN A 76 -3.83 5.80 -6.66
N LEU A 77 -2.77 4.98 -6.58
CA LEU A 77 -1.39 5.48 -6.42
C LEU A 77 -0.98 6.47 -7.52
N ILE A 78 -1.35 6.20 -8.77
CA ILE A 78 -1.01 7.08 -9.91
C ILE A 78 -1.73 8.43 -9.82
N ILE A 79 -2.98 8.42 -9.33
CA ILE A 79 -3.85 9.60 -9.25
C ILE A 79 -3.48 10.46 -8.04
N GLU A 80 -3.35 9.84 -6.86
CA GLU A 80 -3.13 10.53 -5.60
C GLU A 80 -1.67 10.91 -5.37
N TYR A 81 -0.72 10.14 -5.91
CA TYR A 81 0.72 10.33 -5.69
C TYR A 81 1.51 10.42 -7.00
N PRO A 82 1.25 11.41 -7.87
CA PRO A 82 1.89 11.51 -9.19
C PRO A 82 3.41 11.75 -9.13
N GLY A 83 3.95 12.18 -7.98
CA GLY A 83 5.38 12.34 -7.73
C GLY A 83 6.07 11.10 -7.16
N SER A 84 5.32 10.03 -6.86
CA SER A 84 5.88 8.80 -6.30
C SER A 84 6.83 8.12 -7.30
N THR A 85 7.90 7.51 -6.76
CA THR A 85 8.82 6.70 -7.56
C THR A 85 8.15 5.45 -8.14
N TYR A 86 7.00 5.03 -7.57
CA TYR A 86 6.26 3.85 -8.03
C TYR A 86 5.33 4.11 -9.21
N VAL A 87 5.07 5.37 -9.60
CA VAL A 87 4.04 5.69 -10.62
C VAL A 87 4.25 4.94 -11.93
N GLN A 88 5.49 4.83 -12.42
CA GLN A 88 5.76 4.13 -13.67
C GLN A 88 5.53 2.62 -13.56
N LEU A 89 5.86 2.04 -12.40
CA LEU A 89 5.64 0.63 -12.13
C LEU A 89 4.13 0.35 -11.97
N ALA A 90 3.41 1.20 -11.23
CA ALA A 90 1.96 1.11 -11.06
C ALA A 90 1.23 1.18 -12.41
N ARG A 91 1.64 2.08 -13.34
CA ARG A 91 1.05 2.15 -14.69
C ARG A 91 1.23 0.85 -15.47
N LYS A 92 2.43 0.26 -15.40
CA LYS A 92 2.72 -1.03 -16.02
C LYS A 92 1.81 -2.12 -15.43
N LYS A 93 1.69 -2.16 -14.10
CA LYS A 93 0.81 -3.10 -13.40
C LYS A 93 -0.66 -2.95 -13.77
N VAL A 94 -1.19 -1.73 -13.80
CA VAL A 94 -2.57 -1.47 -14.25
C VAL A 94 -2.79 -2.02 -15.66
N LYS A 95 -1.84 -1.82 -16.58
CA LYS A 95 -1.94 -2.37 -17.94
C LYS A 95 -1.89 -3.90 -17.98
N GLU A 96 -1.07 -4.53 -17.14
CA GLU A 96 -0.97 -5.99 -17.03
C GLU A 96 -2.24 -6.62 -16.41
N LEU A 97 -2.88 -5.91 -15.49
CA LEU A 97 -4.06 -6.37 -14.77
C LEU A 97 -5.37 -6.10 -15.50
N GLN A 98 -5.39 -5.15 -16.44
CA GLN A 98 -6.53 -4.96 -17.33
C GLN A 98 -6.61 -6.15 -18.30
N PRO A 99 -7.74 -6.87 -18.37
CA PRO A 99 -7.94 -7.85 -19.44
C PRO A 99 -7.86 -7.08 -20.75
N THR A 100 -6.89 -7.44 -21.59
CA THR A 100 -6.83 -6.91 -22.95
C THR A 100 -8.11 -7.35 -23.62
N VAL A 101 -9.06 -6.43 -23.83
CA VAL A 101 -10.20 -6.68 -24.70
C VAL A 101 -9.63 -6.76 -26.11
N THR A 102 -9.17 -7.94 -26.50
CA THR A 102 -9.02 -8.30 -27.91
C THR A 102 -10.42 -8.32 -28.50
N LEU A 103 -10.75 -7.24 -29.22
CA LEU A 103 -11.86 -7.19 -30.17
C LEU A 103 -11.59 -8.11 -31.36
#